data_AF-A0A3N6AQA6-F1
#
_entry.id   AF-A0A3N6AQA6-F1
#
_cell.length_a   1.000
_cell.length_b   1.000
_cell.length_c   1.000
_cell.angle_alpha   90.00
_cell.angle_beta   90.00
_cell.angle_gamma   90.00
#
_symmetry.space_group_name_H-M   'P 1'
#
loop_
_entity.id
_entity.type
_entity.pdbx_description
1 polymer ?
#
loop_
_entity_poly.entity_id
_entity_poly.type
_entity_poly.pdbx_seq_one_letter_code
_entity_poly.pdbx_strand_id
1 'polypeptide(L)'
;MNDSKKKPLTQRDQVDPEQEKKNENTGLPLARILQELTPSIEDYLKKLSDNQKKIIDADQKIAESIVRLINHITSEKTNIRLHFHPNTIRKKFKRSEDSHHQRVKKIITRMRKKLKTFEEIARFLEKENIPTFTKQGRWHAQTVHRLFQDYPDI
;
A
#
# COMPACT_ATOMS: atom_id res chain seq x y z
N MET A 1 74.15 -43.28 6.35
CA MET A 1 72.87 -42.56 6.20
C MET A 1 72.58 -41.91 7.54
N ASN A 2 72.75 -40.60 7.68
CA ASN A 2 72.36 -39.82 8.86
C ASN A 2 72.12 -38.34 8.47
N ASP A 3 70.95 -37.88 8.90
CA ASP A 3 70.56 -36.56 9.40
C ASP A 3 70.78 -35.25 8.64
N SER A 4 69.70 -34.81 8.00
CA SER A 4 68.88 -33.63 8.33
C SER A 4 69.55 -32.31 8.77
N LYS A 5 69.42 -31.34 7.87
CA LYS A 5 69.93 -29.97 7.86
C LYS A 5 69.29 -29.06 8.94
N LYS A 6 70.13 -28.31 9.66
CA LYS A 6 69.81 -27.02 10.31
C LYS A 6 70.11 -25.87 9.34
N LYS A 7 69.25 -24.84 9.29
CA LYS A 7 69.62 -23.47 8.87
C LYS A 7 68.83 -22.45 9.71
N PRO A 8 69.49 -21.45 10.33
CA PRO A 8 68.85 -20.27 10.90
C PRO A 8 69.00 -19.05 9.96
N LEU A 9 68.09 -18.07 10.06
CA LEU A 9 68.16 -16.77 9.37
C LEU A 9 67.63 -15.70 10.35
N THR A 10 68.50 -14.98 11.06
CA THR A 10 69.05 -13.63 10.79
C THR A 10 68.25 -12.51 11.47
N GLN A 11 68.96 -11.70 12.26
CA GLN A 11 68.52 -10.53 13.05
C GLN A 11 68.40 -9.25 12.21
N ARG A 12 67.99 -8.15 12.88
CA ARG A 12 68.25 -6.70 12.63
C ARG A 12 67.26 -5.97 11.70
N ASP A 13 66.74 -4.78 11.99
CA ASP A 13 67.17 -3.67 12.85
C ASP A 13 66.01 -2.90 13.52
N GLN A 14 66.30 -2.25 14.65
CA GLN A 14 65.50 -1.20 15.28
C GLN A 14 65.80 0.15 14.63
N VAL A 15 64.81 1.05 14.54
CA VAL A 15 65.01 2.52 14.59
C VAL A 15 63.86 3.16 15.38
N ASP A 16 64.25 4.04 16.28
CA ASP A 16 63.53 4.74 17.36
C ASP A 16 62.80 6.03 16.84
N PRO A 17 62.26 6.94 17.70
CA PRO A 17 60.93 7.54 17.52
C PRO A 17 60.98 9.05 17.15
N GLU A 18 59.80 9.69 17.17
CA GLU A 18 59.53 11.13 17.01
C GLU A 18 59.41 11.67 15.57
N GLN A 19 58.17 11.71 15.05
CA GLN A 19 57.61 12.95 14.47
C GLN A 19 56.11 13.09 14.79
N GLU A 20 55.87 14.07 15.66
CA GLU A 20 54.72 14.96 15.86
C GLU A 20 53.37 14.74 15.13
N LYS A 21 52.33 14.61 15.97
CA LYS A 21 51.10 15.42 16.00
C LYS A 21 50.48 15.85 14.66
N LYS A 22 49.35 15.20 14.34
CA LYS A 22 48.01 15.78 14.11
C LYS A 22 47.19 14.75 13.35
N ASN A 23 46.32 14.02 14.06
CA ASN A 23 45.13 13.53 13.40
C ASN A 23 43.95 13.78 14.32
N GLU A 24 43.28 14.85 13.96
CA GLU A 24 42.07 15.36 14.55
C GLU A 24 40.99 14.28 14.52
N ASN A 25 40.56 13.92 15.72
CA ASN A 25 39.21 13.55 16.11
C ASN A 25 38.09 13.77 15.05
N THR A 26 37.97 12.88 14.05
CA THR A 26 36.84 12.84 13.10
C THR A 26 36.13 11.48 13.06
N GLY A 27 36.13 10.74 14.18
CA GLY A 27 35.52 9.41 14.28
C GLY A 27 34.05 9.36 14.74
N LEU A 28 33.40 10.50 15.00
CA LEU A 28 32.11 10.57 15.73
C LEU A 28 30.86 11.15 15.02
N PRO A 29 30.84 11.60 13.74
CA PRO A 29 29.60 12.15 13.15
C PRO A 29 28.49 11.10 12.95
N LEU A 30 28.86 9.93 12.41
CA LEU A 30 27.88 8.90 12.04
C LEU A 30 27.30 8.21 13.28
N ALA A 31 28.12 7.94 14.29
CA ALA A 31 27.68 7.31 15.53
C ALA A 31 26.62 8.16 16.27
N ARG A 32 26.76 9.49 16.22
CA ARG A 32 25.83 10.42 16.87
C ARG A 32 24.48 10.47 16.13
N ILE A 33 24.51 10.49 14.79
CA ILE A 33 23.30 10.43 13.95
C ILE A 33 22.57 9.09 14.17
N LEU A 34 23.32 7.99 14.24
CA LEU A 34 22.75 6.67 14.53
C LEU A 34 22.12 6.62 15.92
N GLN A 35 22.76 7.18 16.95
CA GLN A 35 22.18 7.27 18.30
C GLN A 35 20.89 8.10 18.34
N GLU A 36 20.78 9.16 17.54
CA GLU A 36 19.59 9.99 17.47
C GLU A 36 18.43 9.31 16.71
N LEU A 37 18.74 8.53 15.67
CA LEU A 37 17.75 7.79 14.88
C LEU A 37 17.31 6.47 15.53
N THR A 38 18.16 5.88 16.39
CA THR A 38 17.88 4.61 17.10
C THR A 38 16.54 4.63 17.84
N PRO A 39 16.23 5.62 18.72
CA PRO A 39 14.95 5.64 19.43
C PRO A 39 13.74 5.81 18.50
N SER A 40 13.89 6.56 17.40
CA SER A 40 12.81 6.71 16.41
C SER A 40 12.54 5.40 15.66
N ILE A 41 13.59 4.62 15.37
CA ILE A 41 13.47 3.30 14.74
C ILE A 41 12.82 2.33 15.72
N GLU A 42 13.23 2.34 16.99
CA GLU A 42 12.64 1.51 18.04
C GLU A 42 11.14 1.78 18.22
N ASP A 43 10.74 3.05 18.25
CA ASP A 43 9.33 3.45 18.31
C ASP A 43 8.52 2.98 17.10
N TYR A 44 9.11 3.05 15.90
CA TYR A 44 8.48 2.56 14.69
C TYR A 44 8.32 1.04 14.70
N LEU A 45 9.36 0.30 15.09
CA LEU A 45 9.33 -1.15 15.24
C LEU A 45 8.30 -1.59 16.29
N LYS A 46 8.18 -0.85 17.39
CA LYS A 46 7.17 -1.10 18.41
C LYS A 46 5.76 -0.91 17.88
N LYS A 47 5.50 0.21 17.19
CA LYS A 47 4.20 0.46 16.53
C LYS A 47 3.86 -0.62 15.50
N LEU A 48 4.86 -1.06 14.73
CA LEU A 48 4.69 -2.13 13.75
C LEU A 48 4.32 -3.45 14.44
N SER A 49 5.00 -3.81 15.53
CA SER A 49 4.70 -5.00 16.33
C SER A 49 3.28 -4.95 16.92
N ASP A 50 2.88 -3.82 17.49
CA ASP A 50 1.54 -3.65 18.07
C ASP A 50 0.44 -3.75 17.00
N ASN A 51 0.69 -3.21 15.80
CA ASN A 51 -0.24 -3.33 14.67
C ASN A 51 -0.35 -4.78 14.18
N GLN A 52 0.77 -5.52 14.10
CA GLN A 52 0.75 -6.94 13.75
C GLN A 52 -0.05 -7.77 14.75
N LYS A 53 0.11 -7.51 16.05
CA LYS A 53 -0.68 -8.18 17.10
C LYS A 53 -2.19 -7.95 16.91
N LYS A 54 -2.60 -6.71 16.63
CA LYS A 54 -4.02 -6.39 16.39
C LYS A 54 -4.60 -7.12 15.18
N ILE A 55 -3.80 -7.32 14.13
CA ILE A 55 -4.21 -8.07 12.94
C ILE A 55 -4.39 -9.55 13.30
N ILE A 56 -3.42 -10.14 14.00
CA ILE A 56 -3.49 -11.54 14.45
C ILE A 56 -4.72 -11.76 15.34
N ASP A 57 -4.99 -10.85 16.29
CA ASP A 57 -6.17 -10.92 17.16
C ASP A 57 -7.49 -10.83 16.38
N ALA A 58 -7.54 -10.00 15.35
CA ALA A 58 -8.71 -9.86 14.49
C ALA A 58 -8.93 -11.13 13.65
N ASP A 59 -7.88 -11.66 13.04
CA ASP A 59 -7.91 -12.89 12.26
C ASP A 59 -8.31 -14.10 13.11
N GLN A 60 -7.82 -14.17 14.35
CA GLN A 60 -8.22 -15.21 15.30
C GLN A 60 -9.73 -15.13 15.62
N LYS A 61 -10.26 -13.93 15.90
CA LYS A 61 -11.71 -13.75 16.17
C LYS A 61 -12.55 -14.15 14.96
N ILE A 62 -12.10 -13.85 13.76
CA ILE A 62 -12.77 -14.27 12.52
C ILE A 62 -12.77 -15.79 12.43
N ALA A 63 -11.62 -16.44 12.60
CA ALA A 63 -11.51 -17.90 12.56
C ALA A 63 -12.43 -18.57 13.60
N GLU A 64 -12.46 -18.07 14.83
CA GLU A 64 -13.34 -18.58 15.88
C GLU A 64 -14.83 -18.42 15.51
N SER A 65 -15.22 -17.30 14.92
CA SER A 65 -16.62 -17.08 14.50
C SER A 65 -17.05 -18.03 13.38
N ILE A 66 -16.15 -18.33 12.44
CA ILE A 66 -16.39 -19.27 11.35
C ILE A 66 -16.57 -20.68 11.91
N VAL A 67 -15.71 -21.11 12.83
CA VAL A 67 -15.82 -22.43 13.49
C VAL A 67 -17.16 -22.55 14.23
N ARG A 68 -17.57 -21.50 14.96
CA ARG A 68 -18.88 -21.48 15.65
C ARG A 68 -20.05 -21.63 14.66
N LEU A 69 -19.99 -20.93 13.53
CA LEU A 69 -21.01 -21.03 12.49
C LEU A 69 -21.07 -22.42 11.87
N ILE A 70 -19.91 -23.01 11.54
CA ILE A 70 -19.82 -24.36 10.98
C ILE A 70 -20.40 -25.37 11.98
N ASN A 71 -20.00 -25.30 13.24
CA ASN A 71 -20.50 -26.20 14.28
C ASN A 71 -22.02 -26.07 14.43
N HIS A 72 -22.58 -24.86 14.37
CA HIS A 72 -24.03 -24.66 14.43
C HIS A 72 -24.77 -25.28 13.23
N ILE A 73 -24.21 -25.15 12.01
CA ILE A 73 -24.78 -25.78 10.80
C ILE A 73 -24.70 -27.30 10.87
N THR A 74 -23.63 -27.87 11.45
CA THR A 74 -23.41 -29.32 11.46
C THR A 74 -24.05 -30.03 12.65
N SER A 75 -24.21 -29.37 13.81
CA SER A 75 -24.73 -29.98 15.04
C SER A 75 -26.23 -30.14 15.04
N GLU A 76 -26.94 -29.20 14.42
CA GLU A 76 -28.38 -29.29 14.30
C GLU A 76 -28.70 -29.88 12.93
N LYS A 77 -29.46 -30.99 12.87
CA LYS A 77 -30.22 -31.40 11.67
C LYS A 77 -31.28 -30.33 11.37
N THR A 78 -30.84 -29.11 11.17
CA THR A 78 -31.69 -27.98 10.90
C THR A 78 -32.12 -28.10 9.45
N ASN A 79 -33.43 -28.18 9.26
CA ASN A 79 -34.09 -27.82 8.02
C ASN A 79 -33.87 -26.31 7.75
N ILE A 80 -32.62 -25.85 7.71
CA ILE A 80 -32.33 -24.54 7.13
C ILE A 80 -32.47 -24.76 5.64
N ARG A 81 -33.65 -24.45 5.12
CA ARG A 81 -33.80 -24.12 3.72
C ARG A 81 -32.98 -22.86 3.49
N LEU A 82 -31.68 -23.03 3.35
CA LEU A 82 -30.76 -22.01 2.91
C LEU A 82 -31.21 -21.67 1.49
N HIS A 83 -32.00 -20.61 1.37
CA HIS A 83 -32.13 -19.88 0.13
C HIS A 83 -30.77 -19.24 -0.15
N PHE A 84 -29.82 -20.08 -0.59
CA PHE A 84 -28.62 -19.64 -1.25
C PHE A 84 -29.08 -18.91 -2.50
N HIS A 85 -29.19 -17.58 -2.41
CA HIS A 85 -29.02 -16.77 -3.59
C HIS A 85 -27.54 -16.78 -3.92
N PRO A 86 -27.09 -17.44 -5.01
CA PRO A 86 -25.73 -17.29 -5.47
C PRO A 86 -25.58 -15.85 -5.94
N ASN A 87 -25.04 -14.98 -5.08
CA ASN A 87 -24.74 -13.62 -5.49
C ASN A 87 -23.44 -13.11 -4.88
N THR A 88 -22.33 -13.76 -5.26
CA THR A 88 -21.05 -13.08 -5.46
C THR A 88 -20.27 -13.64 -6.66
N ILE A 89 -20.94 -14.21 -7.66
CA ILE A 89 -20.46 -13.99 -9.03
C ILE A 89 -20.93 -12.57 -9.34
N ARG A 90 -20.00 -11.62 -9.48
CA ARG A 90 -20.29 -10.28 -10.01
C ARG A 90 -21.07 -10.47 -11.31
N LYS A 91 -22.40 -10.47 -11.24
CA LYS A 91 -23.27 -10.35 -12.40
C LYS A 91 -22.82 -9.04 -13.03
N LYS A 92 -22.12 -9.12 -14.17
CA LYS A 92 -22.09 -8.02 -15.11
C LYS A 92 -23.55 -7.78 -15.41
N PHE A 93 -24.17 -6.83 -14.70
CA PHE A 93 -25.41 -6.26 -15.15
C PHE A 93 -25.15 -5.92 -16.60
N LYS A 94 -25.87 -6.60 -17.51
CA LYS A 94 -25.98 -6.15 -18.87
C LYS A 94 -26.56 -4.75 -18.72
N ARG A 95 -25.69 -3.74 -18.72
CA ARG A 95 -26.06 -2.35 -18.51
C ARG A 95 -27.12 -2.11 -19.56
N SER A 96 -28.38 -2.01 -19.16
CA SER A 96 -29.32 -1.24 -19.95
C SER A 96 -28.58 0.05 -20.20
N GLU A 97 -28.40 0.34 -21.47
CA GLU A 97 -27.57 1.43 -21.94
C GLU A 97 -28.29 2.72 -21.52
N ASP A 98 -28.10 3.12 -20.27
CA ASP A 98 -28.80 4.25 -19.67
C ASP A 98 -28.40 5.47 -20.48
N SER A 99 -29.34 5.94 -21.29
CA SER A 99 -29.18 7.08 -22.20
C SER A 99 -28.53 8.28 -21.49
N HIS A 100 -28.82 8.46 -20.20
CA HIS A 100 -28.20 9.45 -19.33
C HIS A 100 -26.70 9.22 -19.09
N HIS A 101 -26.30 8.00 -18.69
CA HIS A 101 -24.89 7.65 -18.51
C HIS A 101 -24.09 7.81 -19.81
N GLN A 102 -24.70 7.45 -20.94
CA GLN A 102 -24.06 7.65 -22.23
C GLN A 102 -23.90 9.11 -22.60
N ARG A 103 -24.91 9.94 -22.34
CA ARG A 103 -24.85 11.38 -22.59
C ARG A 103 -23.74 12.01 -21.76
N VAL A 104 -23.66 11.69 -20.47
CA VAL A 104 -22.59 12.16 -19.59
C VAL A 104 -21.22 11.68 -20.08
N LYS A 105 -21.08 10.38 -20.41
CA LYS A 105 -19.84 9.80 -20.97
C LYS A 105 -19.39 10.57 -22.21
N LYS A 106 -20.27 10.75 -23.21
CA LYS A 106 -19.96 11.46 -24.45
C LYS A 106 -19.50 12.89 -24.19
N ILE A 107 -20.13 13.60 -23.26
CA ILE A 107 -19.75 14.97 -22.91
C ILE A 107 -18.36 15.01 -22.28
N ILE A 108 -18.10 14.14 -21.29
CA ILE A 108 -16.81 14.06 -20.60
C ILE A 108 -15.69 13.74 -21.61
N THR A 109 -15.87 12.70 -22.44
CA THR A 109 -14.88 12.33 -23.45
C THR A 109 -14.64 13.45 -24.47
N ARG A 110 -15.70 14.09 -24.98
CA ARG A 110 -15.57 15.21 -25.93
C ARG A 110 -14.83 16.40 -25.33
N MET A 111 -15.11 16.75 -24.08
CA MET A 111 -14.43 17.85 -23.39
C MET A 111 -12.97 17.52 -23.11
N ARG A 112 -12.66 16.26 -22.75
CA ARG A 112 -11.28 15.81 -22.55
C ARG A 112 -10.48 15.81 -23.84
N LYS A 113 -11.08 15.44 -24.98
CA LYS A 113 -10.46 15.60 -26.31
C LYS A 113 -10.13 17.06 -26.64
N LYS A 114 -10.87 18.02 -26.08
CA LYS A 114 -10.60 19.47 -26.19
C LYS A 114 -9.66 19.99 -25.08
N LEU A 115 -8.96 19.10 -24.38
CA LEU A 115 -8.03 19.42 -23.28
C LEU A 115 -8.65 20.23 -22.12
N LYS A 116 -9.96 20.14 -21.91
CA LYS A 116 -10.62 20.77 -20.77
C LYS A 116 -10.28 20.05 -19.46
N THR A 117 -10.16 20.84 -18.40
CA THR A 117 -9.93 20.34 -17.04
C THR A 117 -11.19 19.66 -16.49
N PHE A 118 -11.03 18.75 -15.52
CA PHE A 118 -12.17 18.08 -14.90
C PHE A 118 -13.10 19.06 -14.16
N GLU A 119 -12.55 20.16 -13.65
CA GLU A 119 -13.29 21.26 -13.03
C GLU A 119 -14.18 21.99 -14.04
N GLU A 120 -13.63 22.35 -15.21
CA GLU A 120 -14.43 22.95 -16.29
C GLU A 120 -15.53 22.00 -16.80
N ILE A 121 -15.25 20.69 -16.81
CA ILE A 121 -16.24 19.68 -17.19
C ILE A 121 -17.38 19.61 -16.17
N ALA A 122 -17.06 19.63 -14.88
CA ALA A 122 -18.06 19.65 -13.82
C ALA A 122 -18.97 20.87 -13.93
N ARG A 123 -18.39 22.07 -14.11
CA ARG A 123 -19.15 23.31 -14.32
C ARG A 123 -19.99 23.28 -15.59
N PHE A 124 -19.48 22.67 -16.66
CA PHE A 124 -20.23 22.51 -17.90
C PHE A 124 -21.47 21.61 -17.71
N LEU A 125 -21.33 20.49 -17.00
CA LEU A 125 -22.44 19.60 -16.70
C LEU A 125 -23.51 20.27 -15.82
N GLU A 126 -23.08 21.13 -14.89
CA GLU A 126 -24.00 21.95 -14.07
C GLU A 126 -24.72 23.02 -14.91
N LYS A 127 -23.98 23.74 -15.77
CA LYS A 127 -24.55 24.77 -16.66
C LYS A 127 -25.59 24.21 -17.63
N GLU A 128 -25.38 22.99 -18.12
CA GLU A 128 -26.30 22.27 -19.02
C GLU A 128 -27.47 21.59 -18.27
N ASN A 129 -27.62 21.83 -16.96
CA ASN A 129 -28.64 21.23 -16.09
C ASN A 129 -28.67 19.70 -16.16
N ILE A 130 -27.50 19.06 -16.28
CA ILE A 130 -27.40 17.61 -16.33
C ILE A 130 -27.34 17.07 -14.89
N PRO A 131 -28.34 16.31 -14.42
CA PRO A 131 -28.34 15.81 -13.05
C PRO A 131 -27.20 14.81 -12.83
N THR A 132 -26.66 14.83 -11.61
CA THR A 132 -25.73 13.79 -11.13
C THR A 132 -26.42 12.41 -11.13
N PHE A 133 -25.66 11.33 -11.06
CA PHE A 133 -26.23 9.97 -11.07
C PHE A 133 -27.13 9.68 -9.86
N THR A 134 -26.86 10.32 -8.73
CA THR A 134 -27.71 10.29 -7.53
C THR A 134 -28.90 11.26 -7.62
N LYS A 135 -28.99 12.07 -8.69
CA LYS A 135 -29.97 13.15 -8.92
C LYS A 135 -30.03 14.20 -7.82
N GLN A 136 -29.04 14.19 -6.91
CA GLN A 136 -28.92 15.08 -5.79
C GLN A 136 -27.49 15.62 -5.75
N GLY A 137 -27.36 16.94 -5.67
CA GLY A 137 -26.08 17.63 -5.57
C GLY A 137 -25.49 18.10 -6.91
N ARG A 138 -24.28 18.69 -6.81
CA ARG A 138 -23.54 19.30 -7.92
C ARG A 138 -22.47 18.36 -8.48
N TRP A 139 -22.07 18.61 -9.72
CA TRP A 139 -20.92 17.94 -10.30
C TRP A 139 -19.63 18.44 -9.64
N HIS A 140 -18.75 17.50 -9.29
CA HIS A 140 -17.44 17.78 -8.72
C HIS A 140 -16.35 17.21 -9.63
N ALA A 141 -15.22 17.89 -9.76
CA ALA A 141 -14.09 17.46 -10.58
C ALA A 141 -13.64 16.03 -10.26
N GLN A 142 -13.62 15.65 -8.97
CA GLN A 142 -13.25 14.31 -8.53
C GLN A 142 -14.21 13.23 -9.08
N THR A 143 -15.51 13.50 -9.07
CA THR A 143 -16.51 12.57 -9.62
C THR A 143 -16.31 12.41 -11.12
N VAL A 144 -16.11 13.51 -11.84
CA VAL A 144 -15.84 13.48 -13.29
C VAL A 144 -14.56 12.69 -13.59
N HIS A 145 -13.51 12.86 -12.79
CA HIS A 145 -12.26 12.13 -12.95
C HIS A 145 -12.44 10.62 -12.77
N ARG A 146 -13.13 10.19 -11.72
CA ARG A 146 -13.45 8.77 -11.49
C ARG A 146 -14.22 8.17 -12.66
N LEU A 147 -15.23 8.89 -13.14
CA LEU A 147 -16.02 8.46 -14.29
C LEU A 147 -15.20 8.33 -15.56
N PHE A 148 -14.27 9.26 -15.79
CA PHE A 148 -13.37 9.20 -16.92
C PHE A 148 -12.46 7.97 -16.85
N GLN A 149 -11.94 7.60 -15.67
CA GLN A 149 -11.16 6.37 -15.48
C GLN A 149 -11.97 5.10 -15.75
N ASP A 150 -13.25 5.10 -15.39
CA ASP A 150 -14.17 3.98 -15.63
C ASP A 150 -14.64 3.85 -17.09
N TYR A 151 -14.24 4.79 -17.95
CA TYR A 151 -14.46 4.74 -19.39
C TYR A 151 -13.17 4.27 -20.07
N PRO A 152 -12.89 2.95 -20.13
CA PRO A 152 -11.84 2.47 -21.01
C PRO A 152 -12.17 2.95 -22.41
N ASP A 153 -11.17 3.57 -23.04
CA ASP A 153 -11.27 4.16 -24.36
C ASP A 153 -11.91 3.16 -25.34
N ILE A 154 -12.85 3.65 -26.14
CA ILE A 154 -13.17 3.03 -27.44
C ILE A 154 -12.14 3.58 -28.41
#